data_AF-A0A660UCM2-F1
#
_entry.id   AF-A0A660UCM2-F1
#
_cell.length_a   1.000
_cell.length_b   1.000
_cell.length_c   1.000
_cell.angle_alpha   90.00
_cell.angle_beta   90.00
_cell.angle_gamma   90.00
#
_symmetry.space_group_name_H-M   'P 1'
#
loop_
_entity.id
_entity.type
_entity.pdbx_description
1 polymer ?
#
loop_
_entity_poly.entity_id
_entity_poly.type
_entity_poly.pdbx_seq_one_letter_code
_entity_poly.pdbx_strand_id
1 'polypeptide(L)'
;HFLDRRVKCFLLKSSDPIEQLCQVIEEFGIEVSEERFLSRCLECNVPIEEVKDKAEIKDLVPPYVYKTQKRFFRCPKCGKIFWSGTHVRNMRKKLGPIIKKYSKGKGGLKDKAAS
;
A
#
# COMPACT_ATOMS: atom_id res chain seq x y z
N HIS A 1 -36.62 17.06 -7.84
CA HIS A 1 -35.29 17.28 -8.43
C HIS A 1 -34.27 16.28 -7.87
N PHE A 2 -34.28 15.03 -8.36
CA PHE A 2 -33.25 14.03 -8.07
C PHE A 2 -32.37 13.93 -9.32
N LEU A 3 -31.31 14.74 -9.35
CA LEU A 3 -30.46 14.91 -10.53
C LEU A 3 -29.57 13.67 -10.76
N ASP A 4 -29.67 13.13 -11.98
CA ASP A 4 -28.65 12.49 -12.81
C ASP A 4 -27.24 12.40 -12.18
N ARG A 5 -27.02 11.45 -11.25
CA ARG A 5 -25.67 11.10 -10.79
C ARG A 5 -25.12 10.01 -11.70
N ARG A 6 -24.54 10.42 -12.84
CA ARG A 6 -23.73 9.52 -13.66
C ARG A 6 -22.53 9.04 -12.83
N VAL A 7 -22.52 7.77 -12.50
CA VAL A 7 -21.39 7.13 -11.81
C VAL A 7 -20.31 6.85 -12.85
N LYS A 8 -19.09 7.32 -12.59
CA LYS A 8 -17.92 6.91 -13.38
C LYS A 8 -17.54 5.49 -12.94
N CYS A 9 -17.56 4.55 -13.88
CA CYS A 9 -17.22 3.15 -13.65
C CYS A 9 -16.01 2.77 -14.51
N PHE A 10 -15.11 1.97 -13.96
CA PHE A 10 -14.01 1.36 -14.70
C PHE A 10 -14.10 -0.16 -14.55
N LEU A 11 -14.14 -0.87 -15.68
CA LEU A 11 -14.23 -2.33 -15.71
C LEU A 11 -12.83 -2.94 -15.79
N LEU A 12 -12.48 -3.72 -14.78
CA LEU A 12 -11.29 -4.56 -14.80
C LEU A 12 -11.49 -5.71 -15.78
N LYS A 13 -10.48 -5.96 -16.61
CA LYS A 13 -10.57 -6.95 -17.70
C LYS A 13 -9.96 -8.28 -17.28
N SER A 14 -9.00 -8.24 -16.36
CA SER A 14 -8.36 -9.42 -15.81
C SER A 14 -8.99 -9.86 -14.49
N SER A 15 -8.92 -11.16 -14.20
CA SER A 15 -9.16 -11.73 -12.87
C SER A 15 -7.89 -11.86 -12.03
N ASP A 16 -6.71 -11.65 -12.63
CA ASP A 16 -5.44 -11.68 -11.90
C ASP A 16 -5.23 -10.37 -11.11
N PRO A 17 -5.01 -10.41 -9.79
CA PRO A 17 -4.89 -9.21 -8.98
C PRO A 17 -3.71 -8.29 -9.36
N ILE A 18 -2.64 -8.84 -9.94
CA ILE A 18 -1.46 -8.07 -10.34
C ILE A 18 -1.76 -7.29 -11.62
N GLU A 19 -2.43 -7.94 -12.57
CA GLU A 19 -2.92 -7.28 -13.78
C GLU A 19 -3.97 -6.22 -13.45
N GLN A 20 -4.92 -6.53 -12.57
CA GLN A 20 -5.92 -5.56 -12.10
C GLN A 20 -5.27 -4.32 -11.47
N LEU A 21 -4.25 -4.51 -10.62
CA LEU A 21 -3.50 -3.40 -10.03
C LEU A 21 -2.84 -2.53 -11.10
N CYS A 22 -2.23 -3.14 -12.12
CA CYS A 22 -1.65 -2.42 -13.25
C CYS A 22 -2.71 -1.60 -14.00
N GLN A 23 -3.87 -2.20 -14.29
CA GLN A 23 -4.98 -1.51 -14.96
C GLN A 23 -5.44 -0.28 -14.17
N VAL A 24 -5.55 -0.39 -12.84
CA VAL A 24 -5.97 0.72 -11.96
C VAL A 24 -4.92 1.83 -11.91
N ILE A 25 -3.63 1.48 -11.83
CA ILE A 25 -2.56 2.48 -11.82
C ILE A 25 -2.54 3.26 -13.14
N GLU A 26 -2.63 2.57 -14.27
CA GLU A 26 -2.55 3.17 -15.60
C GLU A 26 -3.79 4.00 -15.94
N GLU A 27 -5.00 3.52 -15.65
CA GLU A 27 -6.25 4.24 -15.94
C GLU A 27 -6.37 5.54 -15.13
N PHE A 28 -6.03 5.48 -13.83
CA PHE A 28 -6.25 6.60 -12.92
C PHE A 28 -4.99 7.44 -12.67
N GLY A 29 -3.87 7.13 -13.32
CA GLY A 29 -2.60 7.87 -13.17
C GLY A 29 -2.09 7.88 -11.72
N ILE A 30 -2.23 6.77 -11.00
CA ILE A 30 -1.91 6.71 -9.57
C ILE A 30 -0.39 6.82 -9.37
N GLU A 31 0.03 7.78 -8.55
CA GLU A 31 1.42 7.92 -8.16
C GLU A 31 1.90 6.80 -7.24
N VAL A 32 2.72 5.92 -7.79
CA VAL A 32 3.36 4.83 -7.04
C VAL A 32 4.70 5.32 -6.49
N SER A 33 4.90 5.20 -5.18
CA SER A 33 6.15 5.54 -4.50
C SER A 33 6.69 4.32 -3.76
N GLU A 34 7.97 4.07 -3.92
CA GLU A 34 8.66 2.97 -3.23
C GLU A 34 8.83 3.30 -1.73
N GLU A 35 8.98 4.58 -1.40
CA GLU A 35 9.10 5.10 -0.03
C GLU A 35 7.79 4.96 0.75
N ARG A 36 6.65 5.15 0.08
CA ARG A 36 5.31 4.97 0.68
C ARG A 36 4.88 3.50 0.75
N PHE A 37 5.66 2.55 0.21
CA PHE A 37 5.28 1.14 0.23
C PHE A 37 5.27 0.58 1.65
N LEU A 38 4.16 -0.08 2.04
CA LEU A 38 3.94 -0.65 3.38
C LEU A 38 3.95 0.39 4.52
N SER A 39 3.60 1.65 4.20
CA SER A 39 3.55 2.76 5.17
C SER A 39 2.19 2.99 5.83
N ARG A 40 1.19 2.14 5.55
CA ARG A 40 -0.19 2.31 6.06
C ARG A 40 -0.70 1.06 6.76
N CYS A 41 -1.58 1.26 7.72
CA CYS A 41 -2.27 0.19 8.43
C CYS A 41 -3.23 -0.55 7.49
N LEU A 42 -3.17 -1.88 7.46
CA LEU A 42 -4.05 -2.72 6.63
C LEU A 42 -5.53 -2.65 7.06
N GLU A 43 -5.81 -2.29 8.32
CA GLU A 43 -7.20 -2.19 8.83
C GLU A 43 -7.75 -0.77 8.72
N CYS A 44 -6.95 0.22 9.13
CA CYS A 44 -7.40 1.60 9.27
C CYS A 44 -7.12 2.45 8.03
N ASN A 45 -6.25 1.96 7.15
CA ASN A 45 -5.71 2.71 6.02
C ASN A 45 -5.19 4.11 6.43
N VAL A 46 -4.52 4.23 7.57
CA VAL A 46 -3.82 5.47 8.02
C VAL A 46 -2.31 5.22 8.08
N PRO A 47 -1.45 6.25 7.99
CA PRO A 47 -0.01 6.10 8.15
C PRO A 47 0.34 5.40 9.47
N ILE A 48 1.28 4.46 9.43
CA ILE A 48 1.86 3.84 10.62
C ILE A 48 3.08 4.63 11.09
N GLU A 49 3.31 4.65 12.39
CA GLU A 49 4.38 5.41 13.02
C GLU A 49 5.45 4.47 13.58
N GLU A 50 6.71 4.84 13.48
CA GLU A 50 7.80 4.05 14.07
C GLU A 50 7.72 4.09 15.60
N VAL A 51 7.80 2.90 16.22
CA VAL A 51 7.83 2.76 17.67
C VAL A 51 9.21 3.21 18.16
N LYS A 52 9.25 4.31 18.93
CA LYS A 52 10.49 4.91 19.43
C LYS A 52 11.10 4.11 20.57
N ASP A 53 10.27 3.72 21.55
CA ASP A 53 10.68 2.86 22.64
C ASP A 53 10.16 1.44 22.42
N LYS A 54 11.08 0.52 22.13
CA LYS A 54 10.76 -0.88 21.93
C LYS A 54 10.19 -1.52 23.20
N ALA A 55 10.53 -1.05 24.39
CA ALA A 55 10.02 -1.62 25.64
C ALA A 55 8.48 -1.55 25.74
N GLU A 56 7.85 -0.52 25.15
CA GLU A 56 6.39 -0.33 25.14
C GLU A 56 5.61 -1.48 24.48
N ILE A 57 6.27 -2.27 23.63
CA ILE A 57 5.62 -3.32 22.84
C ILE A 57 6.03 -4.74 23.25
N LYS A 58 6.80 -4.89 24.33
CA LYS A 58 7.37 -6.17 24.76
C LYS A 58 6.34 -7.28 24.91
N ASP A 59 5.20 -6.96 25.50
CA ASP A 59 4.13 -7.91 25.79
C ASP A 59 2.99 -7.86 24.74
N LEU A 60 3.16 -7.05 23.70
CA LEU A 60 2.19 -6.86 22.62
C LEU A 60 2.56 -7.62 21.33
N VAL A 61 3.76 -8.19 21.27
CA VAL A 61 4.26 -8.99 20.14
C VAL A 61 4.83 -10.31 20.62
N PRO A 62 4.91 -11.35 19.76
CA PRO A 62 5.51 -12.62 20.14
C PRO A 62 6.96 -12.45 20.63
N PRO A 63 7.40 -13.15 21.70
CA PRO A 63 8.74 -12.96 22.29
C PRO A 63 9.90 -13.13 21.30
N TYR A 64 9.78 -14.06 20.35
CA TYR A 64 10.77 -14.25 19.30
C TYR A 64 10.87 -13.04 18.36
N VAL A 65 9.74 -12.45 17.98
CA VAL A 65 9.69 -11.23 17.16
C VAL A 65 10.31 -10.07 17.92
N TYR A 66 9.93 -9.91 19.19
CA TYR A 66 10.53 -8.90 20.07
C TYR A 66 12.06 -9.03 20.12
N LYS A 67 12.59 -10.24 20.29
CA LYS A 67 14.04 -10.47 20.37
C LYS A 67 14.76 -10.23 19.05
N THR A 68 14.16 -10.60 17.91
CA THR A 68 14.85 -10.63 16.61
C THR A 68 14.69 -9.38 15.75
N GLN A 69 13.58 -8.64 15.90
CA GLN A 69 13.31 -7.49 15.05
C GLN A 69 13.84 -6.19 15.67
N LYS A 70 14.38 -5.32 14.83
CA LYS A 70 14.96 -4.03 15.25
C LYS A 70 13.96 -2.88 15.18
N ARG A 71 13.08 -2.89 14.18
CA ARG A 71 12.15 -1.81 13.88
C ARG A 71 10.72 -2.30 13.93
N PHE A 72 9.86 -1.51 14.54
CA PHE A 72 8.45 -1.77 14.69
C PHE A 72 7.67 -0.52 14.33
N PHE A 73 6.47 -0.72 13.82
CA PHE A 73 5.57 0.36 13.48
C PHE A 73 4.22 0.11 14.14
N ARG A 74 3.55 1.17 14.59
CA ARG A 74 2.26 1.11 15.25
C ARG A 74 1.26 1.95 14.48
N CYS A 75 0.04 1.43 14.33
CA CYS A 75 -1.08 2.24 13.87
C CYS A 75 -1.55 3.17 15.00
N PRO A 76 -1.59 4.49 14.81
CA PRO A 76 -2.06 5.41 15.86
C PRO A 76 -3.57 5.25 16.13
N LYS A 77 -4.34 4.67 15.20
CA LYS A 77 -5.80 4.50 15.34
C LYS A 77 -6.20 3.20 16.06
N CYS A 78 -5.65 2.05 15.65
CA CYS A 78 -6.04 0.75 16.20
C CYS A 78 -4.96 0.07 17.04
N GLY A 79 -3.78 0.67 17.17
CA GLY A 79 -2.68 0.11 17.96
C GLY A 79 -1.99 -1.12 17.37
N LYS A 80 -2.44 -1.64 16.22
CA LYS A 80 -1.82 -2.81 15.56
C LYS A 80 -0.33 -2.56 15.29
N ILE A 81 0.51 -3.54 15.64
CA ILE A 81 1.97 -3.47 15.51
C ILE A 81 2.42 -4.26 14.28
N PHE A 82 3.34 -3.68 13.51
CA PHE A 82 3.90 -4.21 12.27
C PHE A 82 5.43 -4.30 12.37
N TRP A 83 6.01 -5.30 11.70
CA TRP A 83 7.47 -5.51 11.62
C TRP A 83 7.84 -6.18 10.29
N SER A 84 9.13 -6.12 9.93
CA SER A 84 9.66 -6.66 8.66
C SER A 84 9.86 -8.19 8.69
N GLY A 85 8.75 -8.94 8.83
CA GLY A 85 8.75 -10.40 8.78
C GLY A 85 8.80 -11.00 7.36
N THR A 86 8.61 -12.31 7.27
CA THR A 86 8.54 -13.07 6.01
C THR A 86 7.47 -12.54 5.05
N HIS A 87 6.31 -12.11 5.57
CA HIS A 87 5.24 -11.53 4.77
C HIS A 87 5.68 -10.26 4.03
N VAL A 88 6.48 -9.39 4.66
CA VAL A 88 7.04 -8.19 4.02
C VAL A 88 7.97 -8.56 2.87
N ARG A 89 8.83 -9.58 3.06
CA ARG A 89 9.72 -10.08 2.01
C ARG A 89 8.92 -10.65 0.84
N ASN A 90 7.88 -11.42 1.10
CA ASN A 90 7.02 -11.99 0.05
C ASN A 90 6.26 -10.90 -0.72
N MET A 91 5.73 -9.91 -0.02
CA MET A 91 5.10 -8.74 -0.66
C MET A 91 6.10 -7.97 -1.54
N ARG A 92 7.33 -7.74 -1.07
CA ARG A 92 8.38 -7.10 -1.87
C ARG A 92 8.76 -7.92 -3.10
N LYS A 93 8.81 -9.25 -2.99
CA LYS A 93 9.08 -10.13 -4.14
C LYS A 93 7.96 -10.05 -5.19
N LYS A 94 6.70 -10.04 -4.75
CA LYS A 94 5.54 -10.04 -5.65
C LYS A 94 5.26 -8.66 -6.26
N LEU A 95 5.31 -7.60 -5.45
CA LEU A 95 4.92 -6.24 -5.85
C LEU A 95 6.12 -5.36 -6.25
N GLY A 96 7.34 -5.74 -5.89
CA GLY A 96 8.56 -4.98 -6.20
C GLY A 96 8.73 -4.65 -7.69
N PRO A 97 8.52 -5.60 -8.63
CA PRO A 97 8.59 -5.30 -10.06
C PRO A 97 7.59 -4.22 -10.50
N ILE A 98 6.37 -4.26 -9.96
CA ILE A 98 5.29 -3.30 -10.25
C ILE A 98 5.66 -1.92 -9.70
N ILE A 99 6.07 -1.86 -8.43
CA ILE A 99 6.45 -0.62 -7.78
C ILE A 99 7.58 0.05 -8.57
N LYS A 100 8.61 -0.70 -8.95
CA LYS A 100 9.73 -0.20 -9.75
C LYS A 100 9.30 0.26 -11.15
N LYS A 101 8.36 -0.43 -11.79
CA LYS A 101 7.82 -0.07 -13.11
C LYS A 101 7.17 1.32 -13.04
N TYR A 102 6.35 1.57 -12.04
CA TYR A 102 5.53 2.79 -11.96
C TYR A 102 6.16 3.93 -11.14
N SER A 103 7.14 3.67 -10.28
CA SER A 103 7.83 4.72 -9.50
C SER A 103 8.80 5.58 -10.33
N LYS A 104 9.20 5.12 -11.52
CA LYS A 104 10.12 5.83 -12.43
C LYS A 104 9.42 6.63 -13.53
N GLY A 105 8.10 6.65 -13.58
CA GLY A 105 7.33 7.28 -14.66
C GLY A 105 6.79 8.66 -14.32
N LYS A 106 7.59 9.73 -14.48
CA LYS A 106 7.03 11.02 -14.92
C LYS A 106 6.87 10.92 -16.44
N GLY A 107 5.63 10.85 -16.92
CA GLY A 107 5.36 10.70 -18.35
C GLY A 107 3.89 10.81 -18.72
N GLY A 108 3.30 11.98 -18.49
CA GLY A 108 2.18 12.51 -19.26
C GLY A 108 0.88 11.71 -19.23
N LEU A 109 -0.05 12.14 -18.38
CA LEU A 109 -1.47 12.03 -18.68
C LEU A 109 -1.68 12.75 -20.03
N LYS A 110 -1.70 12.02 -21.14
CA LYS A 110 -2.27 12.55 -22.38
C LYS A 110 -3.76 12.52 -22.16
N ASP A 111 -4.34 13.71 -22.02
CA ASP A 111 -5.77 13.92 -22.16
C ASP A 111 -6.23 13.21 -23.43
N LYS A 112 -6.89 12.06 -23.29
CA LYS A 112 -7.73 11.53 -24.35
C LYS A 112 -8.98 12.40 -24.34
N ALA A 113 -8.90 13.47 -25.13
CA ALA A 113 -10.06 14.23 -25.55
C ALA A 113 -11.14 13.26 -26.02
N ALA A 114 -12.33 13.42 -25.44
CA ALA A 114 -13.55 12.87 -26.01
C ALA A 114 -13.77 13.54 -27.37
N SER A 115 -13.83 12.72 -28.41
CA SER A 115 -14.49 12.98 -29.70
C SER A 115 -15.12 11.67 -30.16
#